data_AF-A0A0W8C776-F1
#
_entry.id   AF-A0A0W8C776-F1
#
_cell.length_a   1.000
_cell.length_b   1.000
_cell.length_c   1.000
_cell.angle_alpha   90.00
_cell.angle_beta   90.00
_cell.angle_gamma   90.00
#
_symmetry.space_group_name_H-M   'P 1'
#
loop_
_entity.id
_entity.type
_entity.pdbx_description
1 polymer ?
#
loop_
_entity_poly.entity_id
_entity_poly.type
_entity_poly.pdbx_seq_one_letter_code
_entity_poly.pdbx_strand_id
1 'polypeptide(L)'
;MYGERSNGSRASFKRWITEILRDFGLSTNDFYGSTSDSGPDVKWMMTKGIGLQWEWCMPHLTNAATKTAFGIASQRKASKNLPATDMVSRIASTTFAVRSNASMGSLFSELCEMANAGATTQLIEHKEHRFMGFAKVVRRLLEKWDQLEDWFQERIDKAIRERKSAPEPFRIADDKMNLLQLYELLNPIMALNIKSQKEDTNQVDVLLSVFRLRKTILDQTQPVKDKMRAPTDPPLFFYQVRDLTRLFHKNFVIRYTDHARIRESSFIPEVQMLLHPSLKNQDVNLAKIVRLCNEQLIIDPEQPHLRMDEAAVARNIASVKEAVLKRLRALMLTKSSGSTHTSTSAETYRMSSQHVTPQHLPPGFESLSSFIELPSLHPPQVFSEDLMEFAEEAAEHVERRNVHEARIDEELERWFSDPSRLLTTTTKTESILQFWKRQQDENNYRLLPIAARVIYAIPASSAQIERDFGISGMLVTSYRTSIAKHNIDMCSFLNRNRQFVDVVNCPRLTDSELEQAVPANVLVPLASSQVNLPFAAQWEREMASCLFDSELDENDQAE
;
A
#
# COMPACT_ATOMS: atom_id res chain seq x y z
N MET A 1 21.15 4.33 -15.12
CA MET A 1 20.23 5.47 -15.39
C MET A 1 19.43 5.12 -16.63
N TYR A 2 18.11 4.97 -16.53
CA TYR A 2 17.24 4.89 -17.71
C TYR A 2 16.53 6.23 -17.82
N GLY A 3 16.89 7.03 -18.83
CA GLY A 3 16.22 8.28 -19.17
C GLY A 3 14.76 8.08 -19.56
N GLU A 4 14.02 9.17 -19.74
CA GLU A 4 12.68 9.17 -20.30
C GLU A 4 12.67 8.37 -21.60
N ARG A 5 11.98 7.23 -21.60
CA ARG A 5 11.69 6.53 -22.84
C ARG A 5 10.70 7.40 -23.59
N SER A 6 11.10 7.90 -24.76
CA SER A 6 10.29 8.73 -25.66
C SER A 6 8.97 8.08 -26.13
N ASN A 7 8.79 6.77 -25.89
CA ASN A 7 7.56 6.01 -26.15
C ASN A 7 6.86 5.51 -24.87
N GLY A 8 7.14 6.08 -23.69
CA GLY A 8 6.62 5.61 -22.40
C GLY A 8 5.34 6.32 -21.93
N SER A 9 4.46 5.61 -21.22
CA SER A 9 3.24 6.14 -20.58
C SER A 9 3.52 7.16 -19.47
N ARG A 10 4.78 7.36 -19.08
CA ARG A 10 5.20 8.22 -17.96
C ARG A 10 4.78 9.68 -18.13
N ALA A 11 4.91 10.26 -19.33
CA ALA A 11 4.56 11.66 -19.55
C ALA A 11 3.04 11.89 -19.37
N SER A 12 2.22 11.07 -20.02
CA SER A 12 0.76 11.09 -19.84
C SER A 12 0.37 10.80 -18.39
N PHE A 13 1.06 9.87 -17.72
CA PHE A 13 0.77 9.54 -16.33
C PHE A 13 1.10 10.68 -15.37
N LYS A 14 2.25 11.35 -15.54
CA LYS A 14 2.63 12.54 -14.76
C LYS A 14 1.62 13.66 -14.94
N ARG A 15 1.22 13.91 -16.20
CA ARG A 15 0.19 14.91 -16.52
C ARG A 15 -1.13 14.56 -15.84
N TRP A 16 -1.59 13.32 -15.97
CA TRP A 16 -2.84 12.86 -15.34
C TRP A 16 -2.83 13.10 -13.83
N ILE A 17 -1.76 12.71 -13.11
CA ILE A 17 -1.65 12.98 -11.67
C ILE A 17 -1.68 14.49 -11.38
N THR A 18 -0.93 15.28 -12.14
CA THR A 18 -0.83 16.73 -11.89
C THR A 18 -2.16 17.44 -12.13
N GLU A 19 -2.92 17.05 -13.15
CA GLU A 19 -4.25 17.59 -13.42
C GLU A 19 -5.24 17.18 -12.31
N ILE A 20 -5.23 15.92 -11.85
CA ILE A 20 -6.07 15.49 -10.71
C ILE A 20 -5.80 16.38 -9.50
N LEU A 21 -4.53 16.59 -9.15
CA LEU A 21 -4.19 17.41 -7.99
C LEU A 21 -4.67 18.85 -8.19
N ARG A 22 -4.49 19.41 -9.39
CA ARG A 22 -4.92 20.78 -9.70
C ARG A 22 -6.43 20.96 -9.60
N ASP A 23 -7.22 19.96 -10.00
CA ASP A 23 -8.68 19.97 -9.87
C ASP A 23 -9.13 20.17 -8.40
N PHE A 24 -8.27 19.82 -7.43
CA PHE A 24 -8.48 20.03 -5.98
C PHE A 24 -7.66 21.20 -5.39
N GLY A 25 -7.02 22.03 -6.23
CA GLY A 25 -6.16 23.12 -5.78
C GLY A 25 -4.85 22.66 -5.13
N LEU A 26 -4.43 21.42 -5.40
CA LEU A 26 -3.23 20.80 -4.87
C LEU A 26 -2.11 20.72 -5.93
N SER A 27 -0.89 20.60 -5.43
CA SER A 27 0.31 20.37 -6.22
C SER A 27 1.03 19.13 -5.72
N THR A 28 2.03 18.67 -6.47
CA THR A 28 2.88 17.55 -6.04
C THR A 28 3.68 17.84 -4.76
N ASN A 29 3.90 19.11 -4.44
CA ASN A 29 4.66 19.53 -3.26
C ASN A 29 3.85 19.43 -1.96
N ASP A 30 2.54 19.25 -2.06
CA ASP A 30 1.64 19.10 -0.90
C ASP A 30 1.70 17.68 -0.30
N PHE A 31 2.37 16.75 -0.99
CA PHE A 31 2.47 15.35 -0.60
C PHE A 31 3.89 14.99 -0.17
N TYR A 32 4.01 14.22 0.91
CA TYR A 32 5.30 13.76 1.43
C TYR A 32 5.69 12.37 0.90
N GLY A 33 4.72 11.47 0.82
CA GLY A 33 4.98 10.08 0.45
C GLY A 33 3.79 9.40 -0.22
N SER A 34 4.04 8.22 -0.77
CA SER A 34 3.05 7.43 -1.47
C SER A 34 3.29 5.92 -1.31
N THR A 35 2.21 5.17 -1.47
CA THR A 35 2.22 3.71 -1.48
C THR A 35 1.65 3.23 -2.80
N SER A 36 2.39 2.40 -3.53
CA SER A 36 1.94 1.80 -4.80
C SER A 36 2.50 0.39 -4.98
N ASP A 37 2.10 -0.30 -6.04
CA ASP A 37 2.84 -1.47 -6.51
C ASP A 37 4.27 -1.09 -6.96
N SER A 38 5.10 -2.11 -7.20
CA SER A 38 6.50 -1.93 -7.65
C SER A 38 6.65 -1.96 -9.18
N GLY A 39 5.57 -1.73 -9.92
CA GLY A 39 5.57 -1.57 -11.36
C GLY A 39 6.62 -0.55 -11.77
N PRO A 40 7.52 -0.85 -12.74
CA PRO A 40 8.68 0.01 -13.02
C PRO A 40 8.34 1.47 -13.31
N ASP A 41 7.25 1.73 -14.04
CA ASP A 41 6.82 3.08 -14.38
C ASP A 41 6.12 3.78 -13.22
N VAL A 42 5.30 3.05 -12.44
CA VAL A 42 4.62 3.59 -11.26
C VAL A 42 5.62 3.96 -10.18
N LYS A 43 6.53 3.04 -9.84
CA LYS A 43 7.60 3.28 -8.87
C LYS A 43 8.48 4.44 -9.29
N TRP A 44 8.87 4.49 -10.57
CA TRP A 44 9.66 5.62 -11.08
C TRP A 44 8.87 6.93 -10.99
N MET A 45 7.58 6.93 -11.33
CA MET A 45 6.73 8.12 -11.25
C MET A 45 6.68 8.66 -9.83
N MET A 46 6.37 7.81 -8.86
CA MET A 46 6.29 8.21 -7.45
C MET A 46 7.63 8.74 -6.94
N THR A 47 8.73 8.05 -7.22
CA THR A 47 10.05 8.36 -6.61
C THR A 47 10.86 9.42 -7.36
N LYS A 48 10.86 9.41 -8.69
CA LYS A 48 11.71 10.27 -9.54
C LYS A 48 10.90 11.26 -10.36
N GLY A 49 9.72 10.88 -10.81
CA GLY A 49 8.83 11.76 -11.58
C GLY A 49 8.24 12.88 -10.73
N ILE A 50 7.75 12.53 -9.54
CA ILE A 50 7.09 13.42 -8.57
C ILE A 50 8.00 13.73 -7.37
N GLY A 51 8.85 12.78 -6.96
CA GLY A 51 9.84 13.00 -5.88
C GLY A 51 9.34 12.62 -4.48
N LEU A 52 8.33 11.77 -4.36
CA LEU A 52 7.75 11.34 -3.10
C LEU A 52 8.59 10.26 -2.40
N GLN A 53 8.50 10.21 -1.07
CA GLN A 53 8.94 9.04 -0.31
C GLN A 53 8.01 7.85 -0.61
N TRP A 54 8.56 6.80 -1.23
CA TRP A 54 7.76 5.69 -1.70
C TRP A 54 7.89 4.46 -0.80
N GLU A 55 6.77 3.81 -0.51
CA GLU A 55 6.72 2.49 0.12
C GLU A 55 6.02 1.48 -0.79
N TRP A 56 6.50 0.24 -0.78
CA TRP A 56 5.86 -0.82 -1.57
C TRP A 56 4.60 -1.28 -0.85
N CYS A 57 3.46 -1.17 -1.53
CA CYS A 57 2.17 -1.72 -1.11
C CYS A 57 2.32 -3.16 -0.57
N MET A 58 1.95 -3.37 0.70
CA MET A 58 2.20 -4.62 1.41
C MET A 58 1.53 -5.82 0.73
N PRO A 59 0.24 -5.77 0.32
CA PRO A 59 -0.36 -6.84 -0.46
C PRO A 59 0.36 -7.14 -1.78
N HIS A 60 0.81 -6.12 -2.53
CA HIS A 60 1.55 -6.35 -3.76
C HIS A 60 2.91 -7.00 -3.50
N LEU A 61 3.59 -6.60 -2.43
CA LEU A 61 4.86 -7.15 -2.00
C LEU A 61 4.74 -8.63 -1.65
N THR A 62 3.79 -8.98 -0.79
CA THR A 62 3.54 -10.36 -0.35
C THR A 62 3.10 -11.21 -1.53
N ASN A 63 2.20 -10.70 -2.38
CA ASN A 63 1.74 -11.39 -3.59
C ASN A 63 2.89 -11.66 -4.56
N ALA A 64 3.83 -10.71 -4.74
CA ALA A 64 4.99 -10.93 -5.61
C ALA A 64 5.89 -12.05 -5.07
N ALA A 65 6.07 -12.12 -3.74
CA ALA A 65 6.84 -13.17 -3.09
C ALA A 65 6.13 -14.53 -3.20
N THR A 66 4.85 -14.60 -2.87
CA THR A 66 4.10 -15.86 -2.90
C THR A 66 3.90 -16.38 -4.33
N LYS A 67 3.56 -15.53 -5.31
CA LYS A 67 3.43 -15.97 -6.72
C LYS A 67 4.70 -16.63 -7.23
N THR A 68 5.84 -16.04 -6.91
CA THR A 68 7.12 -16.59 -7.32
C THR A 68 7.45 -17.87 -6.55
N ALA A 69 7.23 -17.90 -5.23
CA ALA A 69 7.51 -19.06 -4.39
C ALA A 69 6.67 -20.28 -4.75
N PHE A 70 5.38 -20.08 -5.06
CA PHE A 70 4.41 -21.13 -5.35
C PHE A 70 4.17 -21.33 -6.85
N GLY A 71 5.03 -20.77 -7.72
CA GLY A 71 4.94 -21.00 -9.15
C GLY A 71 3.63 -20.57 -9.80
N ILE A 72 2.95 -19.57 -9.23
CA ILE A 72 1.68 -19.07 -9.78
C ILE A 72 2.01 -18.12 -10.92
N ALA A 73 1.92 -18.65 -12.15
CA ALA A 73 2.22 -17.95 -13.38
C ALA A 73 1.18 -18.31 -14.44
N SER A 74 0.82 -17.33 -15.27
CA SER A 74 -0.14 -17.50 -16.37
C SER A 74 0.29 -18.48 -17.45
N GLN A 75 1.58 -18.79 -17.50
CA GLN A 75 2.16 -19.73 -18.44
C GLN A 75 3.17 -20.60 -17.69
N ARG A 76 3.05 -21.92 -17.84
CA ARG A 76 3.95 -22.90 -17.21
C ARG A 76 5.43 -22.60 -17.46
N LYS A 77 5.78 -22.20 -18.69
CA LYS A 77 7.14 -21.83 -19.11
C LYS A 77 7.73 -20.61 -18.38
N ALA A 78 6.88 -19.75 -17.81
CA ALA A 78 7.30 -18.56 -17.08
C ALA A 78 7.46 -18.82 -15.57
N SER A 79 7.08 -20.01 -15.09
CA SER A 79 7.18 -20.36 -13.68
C SER A 79 8.63 -20.62 -13.26
N LYS A 80 8.93 -20.18 -12.03
CA LYS A 80 10.20 -20.49 -11.33
C LYS A 80 10.07 -21.67 -10.38
N ASN A 81 8.88 -22.26 -10.26
CA ASN A 81 8.59 -23.44 -9.45
C ASN A 81 7.57 -24.32 -10.20
N LEU A 82 8.06 -25.15 -11.12
CA LEU A 82 7.22 -26.01 -11.96
C LEU A 82 6.35 -26.99 -11.15
N PRO A 83 6.88 -27.69 -10.11
CA PRO A 83 6.04 -28.57 -9.29
C PRO A 83 4.83 -27.86 -8.67
N ALA A 84 5.02 -26.65 -8.14
CA ALA A 84 3.93 -25.88 -7.56
C ALA A 84 2.94 -25.38 -8.63
N THR A 85 3.41 -24.98 -9.82
CA THR A 85 2.54 -24.66 -10.96
C THR A 85 1.67 -25.85 -11.37
N ASP A 86 2.26 -27.04 -11.45
CA ASP A 86 1.55 -28.24 -11.85
C ASP A 86 0.48 -28.60 -10.80
N MET A 87 0.77 -28.41 -9.50
CA MET A 87 -0.23 -28.54 -8.43
C MET A 87 -1.38 -27.52 -8.56
N VAL A 88 -1.08 -26.24 -8.82
CA VAL A 88 -2.10 -25.21 -9.06
C VAL A 88 -2.99 -25.57 -10.25
N SER A 89 -2.42 -26.12 -11.32
CA SER A 89 -3.18 -26.60 -12.48
C SER A 89 -4.11 -27.77 -12.12
N ARG A 90 -3.66 -28.70 -11.27
CA ARG A 90 -4.51 -29.80 -10.78
C ARG A 90 -5.64 -29.28 -9.90
N ILE A 91 -5.37 -28.32 -8.99
CA ILE A 91 -6.38 -27.61 -8.20
C ILE A 91 -7.46 -27.00 -9.10
N ALA A 92 -7.06 -26.22 -10.11
CA ALA A 92 -7.99 -25.57 -11.02
C ALA A 92 -8.83 -26.60 -11.82
N SER A 93 -8.21 -27.69 -12.25
CA SER A 93 -8.90 -28.78 -12.95
C SER A 93 -9.94 -29.47 -12.07
N THR A 94 -9.60 -29.76 -10.81
CA THR A 94 -10.52 -30.34 -9.82
C THR A 94 -11.72 -29.43 -9.58
N THR A 95 -11.48 -28.15 -9.33
CA THR A 95 -12.55 -27.16 -9.13
C THR A 95 -13.46 -27.05 -10.34
N PHE A 96 -12.89 -27.01 -11.54
CA PHE A 96 -13.65 -26.98 -12.78
C PHE A 96 -14.51 -28.23 -12.94
N ALA A 97 -13.93 -29.41 -12.74
CA ALA A 97 -14.63 -30.69 -12.88
C ALA A 97 -15.87 -30.79 -12.00
N VAL A 98 -15.83 -30.29 -10.76
CA VAL A 98 -17.00 -30.29 -9.86
C VAL A 98 -18.03 -29.25 -10.30
N ARG A 99 -17.59 -28.01 -10.61
CA ARG A 99 -18.48 -26.89 -10.93
C ARG A 99 -19.19 -27.02 -12.29
N SER A 100 -18.53 -27.62 -13.28
CA SER A 100 -19.04 -27.67 -14.65
C SER A 100 -19.82 -28.94 -14.96
N ASN A 101 -19.89 -29.90 -14.04
CA ASN A 101 -20.43 -31.22 -14.33
C ASN A 101 -21.94 -31.31 -14.06
N ALA A 102 -22.71 -30.97 -15.09
CA ALA A 102 -24.16 -31.10 -15.09
C ALA A 102 -24.66 -32.55 -14.91
N SER A 103 -23.85 -33.57 -15.27
CA SER A 103 -24.27 -34.97 -15.22
C SER A 103 -24.40 -35.54 -13.79
N MET A 104 -23.77 -34.88 -12.81
CA MET A 104 -23.84 -35.25 -11.40
C MET A 104 -24.87 -34.44 -10.62
N GLY A 105 -25.61 -33.53 -11.28
CA GLY A 105 -26.67 -32.74 -10.65
C GLY A 105 -26.20 -31.99 -9.39
N SER A 106 -26.99 -32.11 -8.32
CA SER A 106 -26.77 -31.54 -6.99
C SER A 106 -25.92 -32.40 -6.05
N LEU A 107 -25.39 -33.55 -6.51
CA LEU A 107 -24.75 -34.54 -5.62
C LEU A 107 -23.68 -33.94 -4.70
N PHE A 108 -22.81 -33.07 -5.23
CA PHE A 108 -21.76 -32.44 -4.42
C PHE A 108 -22.34 -31.57 -3.31
N SER A 109 -23.39 -30.80 -3.61
CA SER A 109 -24.09 -29.97 -2.64
C SER A 109 -24.77 -30.83 -1.56
N GLU A 110 -25.40 -31.93 -1.96
CA GLU A 110 -26.05 -32.88 -1.03
C GLU A 110 -25.02 -33.54 -0.11
N LEU A 111 -23.88 -34.01 -0.64
CA LEU A 111 -22.78 -34.55 0.17
C LEU A 111 -22.27 -33.51 1.19
N CYS A 112 -22.19 -32.24 0.81
CA CYS A 112 -21.81 -31.16 1.71
C CYS A 112 -22.82 -30.94 2.84
N GLU A 113 -24.12 -30.93 2.53
CA GLU A 113 -25.20 -30.72 3.51
C GLU A 113 -25.36 -31.93 4.44
N MET A 114 -25.18 -33.15 3.93
CA MET A 114 -25.20 -34.38 4.72
C MET A 114 -24.07 -34.41 5.76
N ALA A 115 -22.88 -33.92 5.39
CA ALA A 115 -21.75 -33.87 6.30
C ALA A 115 -21.94 -32.82 7.41
N ASN A 116 -22.51 -31.66 7.08
CA ASN A 116 -22.84 -30.62 8.05
C ASN A 116 -23.99 -29.74 7.53
N ALA A 117 -25.11 -29.73 8.25
CA ALA A 117 -26.28 -28.95 7.87
C ALA A 117 -25.95 -27.44 7.82
N GLY A 118 -26.28 -26.79 6.71
CA GLY A 118 -25.97 -25.36 6.49
C GLY A 118 -24.52 -25.08 6.06
N ALA A 119 -23.71 -26.10 5.80
CA ALA A 119 -22.37 -25.90 5.27
C ALA A 119 -22.39 -25.35 3.84
N THR A 120 -21.35 -24.59 3.48
CA THR A 120 -21.17 -24.09 2.10
C THR A 120 -21.13 -25.26 1.11
N THR A 121 -21.86 -25.15 -0.01
CA THR A 121 -22.03 -26.24 -0.98
C THR A 121 -21.23 -26.05 -2.27
N GLN A 122 -20.50 -24.93 -2.39
CA GLN A 122 -19.80 -24.55 -3.61
C GLN A 122 -18.28 -24.50 -3.44
N LEU A 123 -17.56 -24.80 -4.52
CA LEU A 123 -16.12 -24.58 -4.62
C LEU A 123 -15.80 -23.18 -5.18
N ILE A 124 -14.72 -22.60 -4.65
CA ILE A 124 -14.23 -21.30 -5.09
C ILE A 124 -13.32 -21.50 -6.32
N GLU A 125 -13.59 -20.75 -7.39
CA GLU A 125 -12.74 -20.74 -8.58
C GLU A 125 -11.48 -19.91 -8.32
N HIS A 126 -10.32 -20.48 -8.61
CA HIS A 126 -9.07 -19.73 -8.56
C HIS A 126 -8.95 -18.79 -9.77
N LYS A 127 -8.78 -17.50 -9.49
CA LYS A 127 -8.41 -16.49 -10.49
C LYS A 127 -7.00 -15.97 -10.18
N GLU A 128 -6.08 -16.06 -11.14
CA GLU A 128 -4.65 -15.71 -10.97
C GLU A 128 -4.41 -14.26 -10.51
N HIS A 129 -5.34 -13.35 -10.81
CA HIS A 129 -5.28 -11.95 -10.39
C HIS A 129 -5.83 -11.73 -8.97
N ARG A 130 -6.52 -12.70 -8.34
CA ARG A 130 -7.11 -12.61 -6.99
C ARG A 130 -6.32 -13.42 -5.97
N PHE A 131 -5.10 -13.00 -5.70
CA PHE A 131 -4.21 -13.79 -4.86
C PHE A 131 -4.75 -14.02 -3.44
N MET A 132 -5.45 -13.05 -2.83
CA MET A 132 -6.14 -13.29 -1.54
C MET A 132 -7.16 -14.43 -1.60
N GLY A 133 -7.71 -14.72 -2.79
CA GLY A 133 -8.61 -15.83 -3.02
C GLY A 133 -7.94 -17.19 -3.07
N PHE A 134 -6.65 -17.30 -3.40
CA PHE A 134 -6.02 -18.62 -3.54
C PHE A 134 -5.92 -19.38 -2.21
N ALA A 135 -5.62 -18.68 -1.11
CA ALA A 135 -5.67 -19.27 0.23
C ALA A 135 -7.09 -19.78 0.57
N LYS A 136 -8.13 -19.02 0.20
CA LYS A 136 -9.54 -19.43 0.37
C LYS A 136 -9.90 -20.65 -0.49
N VAL A 137 -9.39 -20.73 -1.72
CA VAL A 137 -9.58 -21.89 -2.60
C VAL A 137 -8.99 -23.15 -1.95
N VAL A 138 -7.73 -23.08 -1.49
CA VAL A 138 -7.07 -24.21 -0.82
C VAL A 138 -7.82 -24.60 0.45
N ARG A 139 -8.22 -23.62 1.27
CA ARG A 139 -9.05 -23.86 2.47
C ARG A 139 -10.33 -24.61 2.13
N ARG A 140 -11.10 -24.12 1.14
CA ARG A 140 -12.38 -24.72 0.73
C ARG A 140 -12.21 -26.14 0.21
N LEU A 141 -11.12 -26.43 -0.50
CA LEU A 141 -10.82 -27.80 -0.96
C LEU A 141 -10.51 -28.73 0.22
N LEU A 142 -9.74 -28.25 1.20
CA LEU A 142 -9.41 -29.02 2.41
C LEU A 142 -10.66 -29.26 3.29
N GLU A 143 -11.52 -28.25 3.45
CA GLU A 143 -12.79 -28.37 4.20
C GLU A 143 -13.77 -29.36 3.57
N LYS A 144 -13.70 -29.53 2.24
CA LYS A 144 -14.59 -30.41 1.47
C LYS A 144 -13.92 -31.69 0.99
N TRP A 145 -12.79 -32.05 1.60
CA TRP A 145 -11.93 -33.11 1.08
C TRP A 145 -12.67 -34.44 0.93
N ASP A 146 -13.35 -34.87 1.98
CA ASP A 146 -14.01 -36.17 2.00
C ASP A 146 -15.20 -36.19 1.01
N GLN A 147 -15.95 -35.07 0.92
CA GLN A 147 -17.03 -34.93 -0.07
C GLN A 147 -16.50 -34.91 -1.51
N LEU A 148 -15.28 -34.40 -1.73
CA LEU A 148 -14.63 -34.46 -3.03
C LEU A 148 -14.22 -35.90 -3.37
N GLU A 149 -13.64 -36.65 -2.43
CA GLU A 149 -13.30 -38.06 -2.61
C GLU A 149 -14.54 -38.88 -2.98
N ASP A 150 -15.61 -38.74 -2.21
CA ASP A 150 -16.90 -39.42 -2.45
C ASP A 150 -17.49 -39.05 -3.82
N TRP A 151 -17.48 -37.76 -4.17
CA TRP A 151 -18.03 -37.29 -5.44
C TRP A 151 -17.27 -37.82 -6.65
N PHE A 152 -15.93 -37.84 -6.60
CA PHE A 152 -15.10 -38.37 -7.68
C PHE A 152 -15.24 -39.90 -7.79
N GLN A 153 -15.34 -40.61 -6.67
CA GLN A 153 -15.56 -42.06 -6.66
C GLN A 153 -16.92 -42.42 -7.27
N GLU A 154 -17.99 -41.77 -6.83
CA GLU A 154 -19.35 -42.02 -7.35
C GLU A 154 -19.47 -41.67 -8.85
N ARG A 155 -18.72 -40.66 -9.31
CA ARG A 155 -18.63 -40.34 -10.75
C ARG A 155 -18.01 -41.49 -11.56
N ILE A 156 -16.99 -42.15 -11.02
CA ILE A 156 -16.37 -43.34 -11.64
C ILE A 156 -17.37 -44.51 -11.61
N ASP A 157 -17.98 -44.76 -10.46
CA ASP A 157 -18.91 -45.87 -10.28
C ASP A 157 -20.14 -45.72 -11.19
N LYS A 158 -20.67 -44.50 -11.35
CA LYS A 158 -21.73 -44.20 -12.31
C LYS A 158 -21.33 -44.53 -13.75
N ALA A 159 -20.12 -44.16 -14.18
CA ALA A 159 -19.65 -44.47 -15.53
C ALA A 159 -19.52 -45.98 -15.75
N ILE A 160 -19.06 -46.73 -14.73
CA ILE A 160 -19.02 -48.20 -14.76
C ILE A 160 -20.43 -48.78 -14.89
N ARG A 161 -21.39 -48.30 -14.08
CA ARG A 161 -22.80 -48.74 -14.16
C ARG A 161 -23.43 -48.45 -15.52
N GLU A 162 -23.10 -47.32 -16.13
CA GLU A 162 -23.55 -46.91 -17.47
C GLU A 162 -22.74 -47.51 -18.63
N ARG A 163 -21.73 -48.36 -18.34
CA ARG A 163 -20.82 -48.96 -19.33
C ARG A 163 -20.13 -47.92 -20.23
N LYS A 164 -19.81 -46.75 -19.67
CA LYS A 164 -19.06 -45.68 -20.34
C LYS A 164 -17.59 -45.75 -19.93
N SER A 165 -16.73 -45.07 -20.71
CA SER A 165 -15.33 -44.88 -20.33
C SER A 165 -15.22 -44.18 -18.98
N ALA A 166 -14.31 -44.65 -18.13
CA ALA A 166 -14.09 -44.05 -16.83
C ALA A 166 -13.69 -42.56 -16.99
N PRO A 167 -14.34 -41.65 -16.26
CA PRO A 167 -13.95 -40.25 -16.24
C PRO A 167 -12.63 -40.06 -15.49
N GLU A 168 -12.07 -38.87 -15.56
CA GLU A 168 -10.82 -38.57 -14.86
C GLU A 168 -10.97 -38.70 -13.33
N PRO A 169 -9.98 -39.32 -12.66
CA PRO A 169 -10.00 -39.52 -11.22
C PRO A 169 -9.69 -38.22 -10.45
N PHE A 170 -9.78 -38.29 -9.12
CA PHE A 170 -9.48 -37.17 -8.23
C PHE A 170 -7.99 -36.75 -8.33
N ARG A 171 -7.70 -35.80 -9.22
CA ARG A 171 -6.33 -35.43 -9.62
C ARG A 171 -5.43 -34.92 -8.48
N ILE A 172 -6.02 -34.47 -7.37
CA ILE A 172 -5.26 -33.94 -6.21
C ILE A 172 -5.28 -34.90 -5.02
N ALA A 173 -5.74 -36.15 -5.16
CA ALA A 173 -5.83 -37.11 -4.04
C ALA A 173 -4.51 -37.23 -3.25
N ASP A 174 -3.38 -37.33 -3.96
CA ASP A 174 -2.04 -37.45 -3.35
C ASP A 174 -1.46 -36.10 -2.85
N ASP A 175 -2.15 -34.98 -3.10
CA ASP A 175 -1.67 -33.64 -2.76
C ASP A 175 -2.19 -33.13 -1.40
N LYS A 176 -3.03 -33.88 -0.66
CA LYS A 176 -3.67 -33.40 0.60
C LYS A 176 -2.68 -32.76 1.58
N MET A 177 -1.54 -33.44 1.79
CA MET A 177 -0.48 -32.98 2.68
C MET A 177 0.23 -31.72 2.17
N ASN A 178 0.48 -31.64 0.85
CA ASN A 178 1.07 -30.47 0.22
C ASN A 178 0.12 -29.26 0.29
N LEU A 179 -1.20 -29.50 0.19
CA LEU A 179 -2.22 -28.47 0.29
C LEU A 179 -2.37 -27.95 1.72
N LEU A 180 -2.31 -28.81 2.74
CA LEU A 180 -2.27 -28.40 4.15
C LEU A 180 -1.07 -27.50 4.43
N GLN A 181 0.13 -27.94 4.03
CA GLN A 181 1.34 -27.14 4.15
C GLN A 181 1.22 -25.79 3.44
N LEU A 182 0.72 -25.78 2.20
CA LEU A 182 0.50 -24.57 1.43
C LEU A 182 -0.47 -23.63 2.14
N TYR A 183 -1.57 -24.15 2.69
CA TYR A 183 -2.54 -23.36 3.44
C TYR A 183 -1.92 -22.75 4.70
N GLU A 184 -1.13 -23.49 5.48
CA GLU A 184 -0.47 -22.97 6.68
C GLU A 184 0.52 -21.84 6.38
N LEU A 185 1.14 -21.86 5.19
CA LEU A 185 1.99 -20.76 4.72
C LEU A 185 1.17 -19.57 4.20
N LEU A 186 0.08 -19.83 3.48
CA LEU A 186 -0.74 -18.78 2.86
C LEU A 186 -1.66 -18.06 3.84
N ASN A 187 -2.20 -18.75 4.84
CA ASN A 187 -3.22 -18.22 5.73
C ASN A 187 -2.71 -17.00 6.55
N PRO A 188 -1.52 -17.04 7.18
CA PRO A 188 -0.99 -15.86 7.87
C PRO A 188 -0.66 -14.70 6.92
N ILE A 189 -0.31 -14.99 5.66
CA ILE A 189 -0.06 -13.97 4.63
C ILE A 189 -1.38 -13.33 4.18
N MET A 190 -2.44 -14.12 4.02
CA MET A 190 -3.79 -13.63 3.76
C MET A 190 -4.27 -12.71 4.89
N ALA A 191 -4.06 -13.11 6.16
CA ALA A 191 -4.40 -12.27 7.31
C ALA A 191 -3.62 -10.93 7.33
N LEU A 192 -2.33 -10.96 6.98
CA LEU A 192 -1.53 -9.74 6.79
C LEU A 192 -2.12 -8.85 5.68
N ASN A 193 -2.52 -9.43 4.54
CA ASN A 193 -3.07 -8.67 3.42
C ASN A 193 -4.43 -8.04 3.75
N ILE A 194 -5.34 -8.81 4.38
CA ILE A 194 -6.63 -8.32 4.88
C ILE A 194 -6.41 -7.15 5.83
N LYS A 195 -5.48 -7.29 6.79
CA LYS A 195 -5.12 -6.21 7.69
C LYS A 195 -4.65 -5.00 6.88
N SER A 196 -3.67 -5.17 5.99
CA SER A 196 -3.08 -4.07 5.22
C SER A 196 -4.07 -3.27 4.37
N GLN A 197 -5.20 -3.88 3.96
CA GLN A 197 -6.24 -3.25 3.16
C GLN A 197 -7.38 -2.60 3.98
N LYS A 198 -7.38 -2.71 5.32
CA LYS A 198 -8.34 -1.98 6.14
C LYS A 198 -8.13 -0.46 6.00
N GLU A 199 -9.21 0.29 5.94
CA GLU A 199 -9.24 1.76 5.92
C GLU A 199 -9.14 2.33 7.34
N ASP A 200 -8.05 1.99 8.05
CA ASP A 200 -7.76 2.42 9.42
C ASP A 200 -6.28 2.79 9.59
N THR A 201 -5.92 3.30 10.77
CA THR A 201 -4.52 3.65 11.10
C THR A 201 -3.75 2.43 11.64
N ASN A 202 -3.67 1.36 10.85
CA ASN A 202 -3.08 0.07 11.25
C ASN A 202 -1.63 -0.16 10.82
N GLN A 203 -0.95 0.86 10.31
CA GLN A 203 0.31 0.65 9.59
C GLN A 203 1.40 0.02 10.46
N VAL A 204 1.43 0.37 11.75
CA VAL A 204 2.32 -0.25 12.74
C VAL A 204 1.97 -1.72 12.97
N ASP A 205 0.69 -2.06 13.06
CA ASP A 205 0.25 -3.46 13.20
C ASP A 205 0.58 -4.29 11.96
N VAL A 206 0.52 -3.69 10.77
CA VAL A 206 0.95 -4.33 9.52
C VAL A 206 2.44 -4.63 9.58
N LEU A 207 3.28 -3.66 9.97
CA LEU A 207 4.72 -3.86 10.14
C LEU A 207 5.03 -4.99 11.13
N LEU A 208 4.41 -4.96 12.32
CA LEU A 208 4.58 -6.00 13.33
C LEU A 208 4.10 -7.38 12.84
N SER A 209 3.06 -7.41 12.01
CA SER A 209 2.56 -8.64 11.41
C SER A 209 3.57 -9.23 10.41
N VAL A 210 4.28 -8.41 9.63
CA VAL A 210 5.38 -8.88 8.77
C VAL A 210 6.48 -9.55 9.59
N PHE A 211 6.87 -8.95 10.73
CA PHE A 211 7.87 -9.56 11.61
C PHE A 211 7.36 -10.80 12.34
N ARG A 212 6.05 -10.89 12.59
CA ARG A 212 5.42 -12.12 13.06
C ARG A 212 5.54 -13.23 12.02
N LEU A 213 5.35 -12.93 10.73
CA LEU A 213 5.63 -13.91 9.66
C LEU A 213 7.09 -14.33 9.69
N ARG A 214 8.01 -13.37 9.86
CA ARG A 214 9.45 -13.62 9.95
C ARG A 214 9.83 -14.59 11.08
N LYS A 215 9.19 -14.46 12.25
CA LYS A 215 9.38 -15.35 13.41
C LYS A 215 8.66 -16.70 13.31
N THR A 216 7.66 -16.81 12.44
CA THR A 216 6.82 -18.01 12.36
C THR A 216 7.06 -18.70 11.02
N ILE A 217 6.21 -18.49 10.03
CA ILE A 217 6.19 -19.23 8.76
C ILE A 217 7.36 -18.95 7.81
N LEU A 218 8.22 -17.98 8.12
CA LEU A 218 9.43 -17.67 7.35
C LEU A 218 10.72 -18.03 8.11
N ASP A 219 10.64 -18.50 9.35
CA ASP A 219 11.80 -18.98 10.11
C ASP A 219 12.20 -20.39 9.66
N GLN A 220 13.25 -20.48 8.85
CA GLN A 220 13.72 -21.74 8.28
C GLN A 220 14.26 -22.73 9.32
N THR A 221 14.45 -22.31 10.57
CA THR A 221 14.93 -23.17 11.66
C THR A 221 13.81 -23.92 12.37
N GLN A 222 12.55 -23.54 12.14
CA GLN A 222 11.40 -24.11 12.84
C GLN A 222 10.38 -24.69 11.86
N PRO A 223 9.79 -25.85 12.17
CA PRO A 223 8.69 -26.37 11.38
C PRO A 223 7.41 -25.54 11.55
N VAL A 224 6.54 -25.60 10.56
CA VAL A 224 5.22 -24.98 10.57
C VAL A 224 4.18 -25.98 11.08
N LYS A 225 3.44 -25.63 12.13
CA LYS A 225 2.40 -26.48 12.72
C LYS A 225 1.12 -26.45 11.85
N ASP A 226 0.52 -27.62 11.63
CA ASP A 226 -0.83 -27.79 11.09
C ASP A 226 -1.88 -27.27 12.09
N LYS A 227 -2.66 -26.26 11.68
CA LYS A 227 -3.72 -25.64 12.49
C LYS A 227 -5.12 -26.08 12.08
N MET A 228 -5.26 -26.84 10.98
CA MET A 228 -6.53 -27.40 10.55
C MET A 228 -6.90 -28.67 11.34
N ARG A 229 -5.91 -29.31 11.96
CA ARG A 229 -6.12 -30.46 12.85
C ARG A 229 -6.87 -30.10 14.11
N ALA A 230 -7.68 -31.03 14.60
CA ALA A 230 -8.35 -30.87 15.89
C ALA A 230 -7.30 -30.78 17.01
N PRO A 231 -7.55 -30.01 18.09
CA PRO A 231 -6.63 -29.92 19.23
C PRO A 231 -6.31 -31.27 19.90
N THR A 232 -7.18 -32.26 19.70
CA THR A 232 -7.06 -33.64 20.19
C THR A 232 -6.10 -34.50 19.37
N ASP A 233 -5.77 -34.10 18.15
CA ASP A 233 -4.90 -34.88 17.27
C ASP A 233 -3.42 -34.60 17.53
N PRO A 234 -2.52 -35.58 17.31
CA PRO A 234 -1.09 -35.35 17.37
C PRO A 234 -0.67 -34.19 16.43
N PRO A 235 0.19 -33.26 16.91
CA PRO A 235 0.59 -32.11 16.11
C PRO A 235 1.40 -32.58 14.90
N LEU A 236 1.03 -32.06 13.72
CA LEU A 236 1.73 -32.29 12.48
C LEU A 236 2.52 -31.05 12.09
N PHE A 237 3.70 -31.29 11.52
CA PHE A 237 4.70 -30.25 11.26
C PHE A 237 5.20 -30.34 9.81
N PHE A 238 5.26 -29.20 9.15
CA PHE A 238 5.72 -29.06 7.77
C PHE A 238 7.02 -28.25 7.67
N TYR A 239 7.88 -28.58 6.72
CA TYR A 239 9.13 -27.83 6.50
C TYR A 239 8.94 -26.67 5.52
N GLN A 240 9.53 -25.50 5.79
CA GLN A 240 9.26 -24.30 4.99
C GLN A 240 9.83 -24.34 3.57
N VAL A 241 9.16 -23.62 2.68
CA VAL A 241 9.64 -23.38 1.31
C VAL A 241 10.74 -22.32 1.37
N ARG A 242 12.02 -22.74 1.24
CA ARG A 242 13.21 -21.84 1.26
C ARG A 242 13.05 -20.62 0.36
N ASP A 243 12.37 -20.78 -0.78
CA ASP A 243 12.11 -19.70 -1.73
C ASP A 243 11.23 -18.58 -1.16
N LEU A 244 10.21 -18.91 -0.36
CA LEU A 244 9.31 -17.91 0.20
C LEU A 244 10.06 -16.96 1.14
N THR A 245 10.84 -17.49 2.07
CA THR A 245 11.70 -16.68 2.96
C THR A 245 12.65 -15.81 2.17
N ARG A 246 13.27 -16.35 1.10
CA ARG A 246 14.21 -15.60 0.23
C ARG A 246 13.55 -14.44 -0.48
N LEU A 247 12.32 -14.63 -0.95
CA LEU A 247 11.56 -13.60 -1.64
C LEU A 247 11.08 -12.50 -0.68
N PHE A 248 10.61 -12.85 0.51
CA PHE A 248 10.32 -11.87 1.57
C PHE A 248 11.57 -11.10 1.98
N HIS A 249 12.72 -11.79 2.04
CA HIS A 249 13.98 -11.13 2.35
C HIS A 249 14.32 -10.09 1.29
N LYS A 250 14.36 -10.50 0.02
CA LYS A 250 14.65 -9.63 -1.12
C LYS A 250 13.68 -8.45 -1.23
N ASN A 251 12.39 -8.67 -0.98
CA ASN A 251 11.37 -7.66 -1.22
C ASN A 251 11.23 -6.65 -0.06
N PHE A 252 11.41 -7.10 1.18
CA PHE A 252 11.19 -6.25 2.37
C PHE A 252 12.41 -6.23 3.31
N VAL A 253 12.84 -7.38 3.83
CA VAL A 253 13.80 -7.49 4.95
C VAL A 253 15.19 -6.96 4.60
N ILE A 254 15.56 -6.98 3.32
CA ILE A 254 16.88 -6.54 2.85
C ILE A 254 17.24 -5.13 3.33
N ARG A 255 16.22 -4.28 3.58
CA ARG A 255 16.37 -2.92 4.13
C ARG A 255 17.02 -2.84 5.52
N TYR A 256 17.15 -3.95 6.25
CA TYR A 256 17.80 -4.02 7.57
C TYR A 256 19.15 -4.74 7.56
N THR A 257 19.55 -5.29 6.42
CA THR A 257 20.66 -6.24 6.33
C THR A 257 21.73 -5.81 5.34
N ASP A 258 21.33 -5.11 4.27
CA ASP A 258 22.24 -4.59 3.25
C ASP A 258 22.49 -3.09 3.45
N HIS A 259 23.77 -2.70 3.54
CA HIS A 259 24.16 -1.31 3.80
C HIS A 259 23.69 -0.32 2.73
N ALA A 260 23.65 -0.70 1.45
CA ALA A 260 23.17 0.19 0.40
C ALA A 260 21.65 0.37 0.52
N ARG A 261 20.91 -0.71 0.78
CA ARG A 261 19.46 -0.67 1.00
C ARG A 261 19.06 0.09 2.26
N ILE A 262 19.83 0.00 3.34
CA ILE A 262 19.59 0.80 4.55
C ILE A 262 19.60 2.29 4.19
N ARG A 263 20.56 2.75 3.37
CA ARG A 263 20.62 4.17 2.99
C ARG A 263 19.47 4.61 2.09
N GLU A 264 19.03 3.75 1.18
CA GLU A 264 18.02 4.06 0.16
C GLU A 264 16.56 3.94 0.61
N SER A 265 16.28 3.11 1.62
CA SER A 265 14.90 2.75 2.00
C SER A 265 14.12 3.92 2.60
N SER A 266 12.83 4.08 2.34
CA SER A 266 12.04 5.20 2.88
C SER A 266 11.75 5.08 4.38
N PHE A 267 11.77 3.86 4.92
CA PHE A 267 11.49 3.53 6.32
C PHE A 267 10.19 4.14 6.89
N ILE A 268 9.18 4.32 6.04
CA ILE A 268 7.89 4.92 6.44
C ILE A 268 7.24 4.13 7.59
N PRO A 269 7.11 2.78 7.53
CA PRO A 269 6.54 1.99 8.63
C PRO A 269 7.31 2.11 9.95
N GLU A 270 8.63 2.25 9.90
CA GLU A 270 9.49 2.37 11.07
C GLU A 270 9.38 3.76 11.70
N VAL A 271 9.24 4.81 10.89
CA VAL A 271 8.90 6.15 11.39
C VAL A 271 7.50 6.16 12.03
N GLN A 272 6.52 5.47 11.44
CA GLN A 272 5.21 5.27 12.08
C GLN A 272 5.33 4.52 13.41
N MET A 273 6.17 3.48 13.50
CA MET A 273 6.42 2.78 14.76
C MET A 273 7.10 3.68 15.80
N LEU A 274 8.01 4.56 15.37
CA LEU A 274 8.68 5.51 16.24
C LEU A 274 7.77 6.56 16.85
N LEU A 275 6.73 6.94 16.12
CA LEU A 275 5.70 7.88 16.58
C LEU A 275 4.57 7.18 17.34
N HIS A 276 4.69 5.88 17.61
CA HIS A 276 3.74 5.16 18.45
C HIS A 276 4.21 5.17 19.92
N PRO A 277 3.41 5.64 20.89
CA PRO A 277 3.83 5.84 22.28
C PRO A 277 4.36 4.56 22.95
N SER A 278 3.75 3.41 22.64
CA SER A 278 4.17 2.11 23.20
C SER A 278 5.37 1.49 22.48
N LEU A 279 5.77 1.99 21.31
CA LEU A 279 6.76 1.33 20.44
C LEU A 279 7.96 2.21 20.09
N LYS A 280 7.96 3.48 20.51
CA LYS A 280 9.00 4.48 20.23
C LYS A 280 10.42 4.15 20.72
N ASN A 281 10.58 3.22 21.66
CA ASN A 281 11.90 2.82 22.15
C ASN A 281 12.67 2.04 21.07
N GLN A 282 13.62 2.74 20.41
CA GLN A 282 14.43 2.19 19.33
C GLN A 282 15.43 1.13 19.78
N ASP A 283 16.02 1.31 20.96
CA ASP A 283 16.98 0.38 21.56
C ASP A 283 16.36 -0.97 21.92
N VAL A 284 15.03 -0.99 22.05
CA VAL A 284 14.26 -2.20 22.27
C VAL A 284 13.63 -2.69 20.97
N ASN A 285 12.69 -1.94 20.39
CA ASN A 285 11.82 -2.47 19.34
C ASN A 285 12.50 -2.54 17.98
N LEU A 286 13.10 -1.44 17.53
CA LEU A 286 13.78 -1.38 16.25
C LEU A 286 15.05 -2.25 16.27
N ALA A 287 15.82 -2.23 17.36
CA ALA A 287 16.98 -3.10 17.54
C ALA A 287 16.60 -4.59 17.50
N LYS A 288 15.50 -5.01 18.16
CA LYS A 288 14.99 -6.39 18.09
C LYS A 288 14.62 -6.80 16.68
N ILE A 289 13.98 -5.90 15.92
CA ILE A 289 13.62 -6.13 14.52
C ILE A 289 14.88 -6.35 13.67
N VAL A 290 15.83 -5.42 13.72
CA VAL A 290 17.05 -5.49 12.90
C VAL A 290 17.85 -6.74 13.28
N ARG A 291 17.98 -7.03 14.58
CA ARG A 291 18.65 -8.24 15.08
C ARG A 291 18.01 -9.51 14.52
N LEU A 292 16.68 -9.67 14.67
CA LEU A 292 15.93 -10.80 14.11
C LEU A 292 16.21 -10.98 12.60
N CYS A 293 16.18 -9.88 11.85
CA CYS A 293 16.37 -9.90 10.40
C CYS A 293 17.78 -10.38 9.99
N ASN A 294 18.81 -9.96 10.72
CA ASN A 294 20.20 -10.31 10.47
C ASN A 294 20.56 -11.71 11.01
N GLU A 295 20.03 -12.12 12.17
CA GLU A 295 20.28 -13.47 12.73
C GLU A 295 19.64 -14.57 11.89
N GLN A 296 18.47 -14.29 11.30
CA GLN A 296 17.79 -15.19 10.37
C GLN A 296 18.16 -14.92 8.90
N LEU A 297 19.26 -14.21 8.63
CA LEU A 297 19.71 -14.01 7.25
C LEU A 297 19.80 -15.39 6.58
N ILE A 298 19.23 -15.51 5.38
CA ILE A 298 19.25 -16.78 4.65
C ILE A 298 20.67 -16.96 4.14
N ILE A 299 21.46 -17.62 4.95
CA ILE A 299 22.77 -18.11 4.60
C ILE A 299 22.60 -19.57 4.30
N ASP A 300 23.37 -20.05 3.33
CA ASP A 300 23.44 -21.46 3.02
C ASP A 300 23.58 -22.27 4.34
N PRO A 301 22.64 -23.16 4.67
CA PRO A 301 22.72 -23.98 5.88
C PRO A 301 24.02 -24.78 5.94
N GLU A 302 24.66 -25.03 4.80
CA GLU A 302 25.97 -25.70 4.69
C GLU A 302 27.15 -24.76 4.96
N GLN A 303 26.93 -23.44 4.96
CA GLN A 303 27.94 -22.41 5.20
C GLN A 303 27.55 -21.46 6.36
N PRO A 304 27.28 -21.97 7.57
CA PRO A 304 26.83 -21.16 8.71
C PRO A 304 27.85 -20.11 9.16
N HIS A 305 29.12 -20.29 8.80
CA HIS A 305 30.21 -19.33 9.07
C HIS A 305 30.05 -17.99 8.33
N LEU A 306 29.17 -17.91 7.32
CA LEU A 306 28.82 -16.65 6.65
C LEU A 306 27.79 -15.82 7.43
N ARG A 307 27.35 -16.28 8.62
CA ARG A 307 26.49 -15.49 9.52
C ARG A 307 27.22 -14.24 9.98
N MET A 308 26.50 -13.13 9.93
CA MET A 308 27.00 -11.86 10.44
C MET A 308 27.36 -12.02 11.91
N ASP A 309 28.57 -11.62 12.26
CA ASP A 309 28.99 -11.54 13.65
C ASP A 309 28.19 -10.47 14.42
N GLU A 310 28.24 -10.53 15.74
CA GLU A 310 27.50 -9.62 16.60
C GLU A 310 27.88 -8.15 16.36
N ALA A 311 29.14 -7.86 16.03
CA ALA A 311 29.59 -6.51 15.75
C ALA A 311 28.98 -5.97 14.44
N ALA A 312 28.82 -6.82 13.43
CA ALA A 312 28.19 -6.49 12.16
C ALA A 312 26.68 -6.27 12.34
N VAL A 313 26.02 -7.09 13.15
CA VAL A 313 24.61 -6.87 13.54
C VAL A 313 24.46 -5.54 14.28
N ALA A 314 25.35 -5.24 15.23
CA ALA A 314 25.34 -3.96 15.96
C ALA A 314 25.53 -2.75 15.02
N ARG A 315 26.42 -2.84 14.01
CA ARG A 315 26.57 -1.80 12.99
C ARG A 315 25.30 -1.59 12.17
N ASN A 316 24.60 -2.68 11.80
CA ASN A 316 23.32 -2.58 11.10
C ASN A 316 22.23 -1.96 11.98
N ILE A 317 22.17 -2.32 13.27
CA ILE A 317 21.26 -1.70 14.24
C ILE A 317 21.50 -0.18 14.29
N ALA A 318 22.75 0.25 14.48
CA ALA A 318 23.10 1.66 14.52
C ALA A 318 22.73 2.39 13.22
N SER A 319 23.08 1.80 12.06
CA SER A 319 22.79 2.38 10.74
C SER A 319 21.30 2.54 10.48
N VAL A 320 20.48 1.55 10.87
CA VAL A 320 19.02 1.63 10.71
C VAL A 320 18.43 2.66 11.66
N LYS A 321 18.82 2.69 12.94
CA LYS A 321 18.34 3.71 13.90
C LYS A 321 18.61 5.12 13.38
N GLU A 322 19.85 5.38 12.95
CA GLU A 322 20.25 6.68 12.39
C GLU A 322 19.43 7.00 11.13
N ALA A 323 19.27 6.05 10.22
CA ALA A 323 18.52 6.24 8.99
C ALA A 323 17.04 6.59 9.26
N VAL A 324 16.37 5.88 10.16
CA VAL A 324 14.96 6.13 10.50
C VAL A 324 14.82 7.49 11.19
N LEU A 325 15.66 7.81 12.18
CA LEU A 325 15.61 9.09 12.88
C LEU A 325 15.88 10.28 11.94
N LYS A 326 16.84 10.14 11.03
CA LYS A 326 17.15 11.15 10.01
C LYS A 326 15.93 11.48 9.14
N ARG A 327 15.09 10.49 8.80
CA ARG A 327 13.89 10.70 7.99
C ARG A 327 12.79 11.42 8.77
N LEU A 328 12.60 11.08 10.04
CA LEU A 328 11.69 11.82 10.92
C LEU A 328 12.13 13.28 11.10
N ARG A 329 13.42 13.50 11.38
CA ARG A 329 14.00 14.86 11.49
C ARG A 329 13.82 15.66 10.19
N ALA A 330 14.11 15.04 9.04
CA ALA A 330 13.92 15.69 7.74
C ALA A 330 12.45 16.08 7.50
N LEU A 331 11.50 15.21 7.82
CA LEU A 331 10.07 15.52 7.74
C LEU A 331 9.71 16.71 8.65
N MET A 332 10.16 16.72 9.90
CA MET A 332 9.90 17.83 10.83
C MET A 332 10.50 19.15 10.32
N LEU A 333 11.71 19.12 9.76
CA LEU A 333 12.37 20.30 9.20
C LEU A 333 11.58 20.91 8.05
N THR A 334 11.07 20.09 7.12
CA THR A 334 10.24 20.58 6.00
C THR A 334 8.98 21.31 6.47
N LYS A 335 8.40 20.90 7.60
CA LYS A 335 7.20 21.53 8.17
C LYS A 335 7.51 22.75 9.02
N SER A 336 8.67 22.80 9.66
CA SER A 336 9.14 24.00 10.37
C SER A 336 9.38 25.17 9.40
N SER A 337 10.02 24.91 8.25
CA SER A 337 10.33 25.95 7.26
C SER A 337 9.09 26.46 6.52
N GLY A 338 8.10 25.59 6.24
CA GLY A 338 6.85 25.98 5.54
C GLY A 338 5.89 26.85 6.37
N SER A 339 6.07 26.93 7.69
CA SER A 339 5.19 27.70 8.59
C SER A 339 5.38 29.23 8.48
N THR A 340 6.40 29.71 7.75
CA THR A 340 6.68 31.16 7.61
C THR A 340 5.91 31.83 6.46
N HIS A 341 5.43 31.08 5.47
CA HIS A 341 4.68 31.64 4.32
C HIS A 341 3.15 31.59 4.48
N THR A 342 2.63 30.85 5.45
CA THR A 342 1.17 30.67 5.64
C THR A 342 0.51 31.73 6.55
N SER A 343 1.28 32.62 7.17
CA SER A 343 0.73 33.68 8.03
C SER A 343 0.16 34.86 7.24
N THR A 344 0.48 35.01 5.95
CA THR A 344 0.02 36.14 5.12
C THR A 344 -1.23 35.83 4.29
N SER A 345 -1.58 34.54 4.10
CA SER A 345 -2.71 34.12 3.25
C SER A 345 -4.01 33.88 4.01
N ALA A 346 -3.98 33.78 5.35
CA ALA A 346 -5.18 33.56 6.17
C ALA A 346 -5.99 34.85 6.42
N GLU A 347 -5.41 36.03 6.25
CA GLU A 347 -6.10 37.32 6.44
C GLU A 347 -6.80 37.82 5.16
N THR A 348 -6.43 37.34 3.98
CA THR A 348 -7.03 37.79 2.71
C THR A 348 -8.41 37.17 2.43
N TYR A 349 -8.78 36.09 3.11
CA TYR A 349 -10.05 35.38 2.89
C TYR A 349 -11.23 35.88 3.74
N ARG A 350 -11.06 36.92 4.57
CA ARG A 350 -12.12 37.37 5.49
C ARG A 350 -12.82 38.68 5.17
N MET A 351 -12.38 39.48 4.20
CA MET A 351 -13.14 40.67 3.77
C MET A 351 -12.98 40.96 2.29
N SER A 352 -13.97 40.59 1.48
CA SER A 352 -14.34 41.37 0.30
C SER A 352 -15.75 40.99 -0.14
N SER A 353 -16.73 41.49 0.61
CA SER A 353 -18.08 41.72 0.09
C SER A 353 -18.26 43.22 0.08
N GLN A 354 -17.97 43.86 -1.05
CA GLN A 354 -18.49 45.17 -1.39
C GLN A 354 -18.32 45.44 -2.90
N HIS A 355 -19.45 45.74 -3.53
CA HIS A 355 -19.65 46.23 -4.89
C HIS A 355 -18.70 47.37 -5.29
N VAL A 356 -18.10 47.30 -6.48
CA VAL A 356 -17.79 48.50 -7.30
C VAL A 356 -17.86 48.17 -8.81
N THR A 357 -18.59 49.00 -9.54
CA THR A 357 -18.78 49.05 -11.00
C THR A 357 -17.58 49.71 -11.73
N PRO A 358 -17.37 49.48 -13.04
CA PRO A 358 -16.11 49.77 -13.73
C PRO A 358 -16.04 51.19 -14.32
N GLN A 359 -14.88 51.84 -14.23
CA GLN A 359 -14.56 53.07 -14.99
C GLN A 359 -13.16 53.03 -15.63
N HIS A 360 -13.18 52.99 -16.97
CA HIS A 360 -12.36 53.67 -17.97
C HIS A 360 -10.90 54.14 -17.68
N LEU A 361 -9.98 53.62 -18.50
CA LEU A 361 -8.72 54.23 -18.97
C LEU A 361 -8.99 55.41 -19.93
N PRO A 362 -8.05 56.38 -20.11
CA PRO A 362 -7.22 56.40 -21.33
C PRO A 362 -5.79 57.06 -21.12
N PRO A 363 -5.00 57.51 -22.14
CA PRO A 363 -3.75 56.87 -22.59
C PRO A 363 -2.51 57.83 -22.64
N GLY A 364 -1.36 57.36 -23.17
CA GLY A 364 -0.01 57.93 -22.98
C GLY A 364 0.47 59.04 -23.93
N PHE A 365 1.79 59.32 -23.91
CA PHE A 365 2.60 59.88 -25.01
C PHE A 365 4.12 59.82 -24.73
N GLU A 366 4.90 59.80 -25.82
CA GLU A 366 6.34 59.47 -25.95
C GLU A 366 7.32 60.67 -25.83
N SER A 367 8.62 60.36 -25.65
CA SER A 367 9.79 60.87 -26.45
C SER A 367 10.93 61.66 -25.75
N LEU A 368 12.10 60.98 -25.70
CA LEU A 368 13.53 61.34 -25.92
C LEU A 368 14.05 62.80 -25.86
N SER A 369 15.07 63.04 -25.01
CA SER A 369 16.52 63.16 -25.35
C SER A 369 17.33 64.23 -24.57
N SER A 370 18.64 63.95 -24.44
CA SER A 370 19.79 64.86 -24.16
C SER A 370 20.18 65.03 -22.67
N PHE A 371 21.44 65.07 -22.20
CA PHE A 371 22.81 65.17 -22.74
C PHE A 371 23.80 64.42 -21.81
N ILE A 372 24.97 64.03 -22.36
CA ILE A 372 26.14 63.48 -21.64
C ILE A 372 27.12 64.61 -21.30
N GLU A 373 27.69 64.63 -20.08
CA GLU A 373 29.06 65.08 -19.80
C GLU A 373 29.59 64.46 -18.48
N LEU A 374 30.88 64.07 -18.48
CA LEU A 374 31.61 63.18 -17.54
C LEU A 374 32.55 64.03 -16.60
N PRO A 375 33.29 63.45 -15.63
CA PRO A 375 33.17 63.73 -14.19
C PRO A 375 34.40 64.43 -13.55
N SER A 376 34.28 64.82 -12.28
CA SER A 376 35.43 65.18 -11.43
C SER A 376 35.53 64.30 -10.17
N LEU A 377 36.75 63.76 -10.01
CA LEU A 377 37.42 63.06 -8.91
C LEU A 377 36.80 63.05 -7.50
N HIS A 378 36.47 61.86 -7.00
CA HIS A 378 36.73 61.40 -5.62
C HIS A 378 36.81 59.85 -5.61
N PRO A 379 37.68 59.21 -4.81
CA PRO A 379 37.75 57.75 -4.74
C PRO A 379 36.64 57.22 -3.82
N PRO A 380 35.70 56.36 -4.30
CA PRO A 380 34.82 55.65 -3.39
C PRO A 380 35.48 54.34 -3.01
N GLN A 381 35.58 54.14 -1.71
CA GLN A 381 35.81 52.85 -1.08
C GLN A 381 34.59 51.98 -1.41
N VAL A 382 34.68 51.19 -2.48
CA VAL A 382 33.62 50.25 -2.87
C VAL A 382 33.73 49.03 -1.96
N PHE A 383 33.13 49.10 -0.77
CA PHE A 383 32.53 47.92 -0.18
C PHE A 383 31.13 47.83 -0.75
N SER A 384 30.90 46.80 -1.56
CA SER A 384 29.62 46.52 -2.20
C SER A 384 28.60 46.21 -1.09
N GLU A 385 27.67 47.13 -0.87
CA GLU A 385 26.49 46.94 0.00
C GLU A 385 25.75 45.66 -0.41
N ASP A 386 25.68 45.36 -1.72
CA ASP A 386 25.11 44.11 -2.24
C ASP A 386 25.81 42.85 -1.68
N LEU A 387 27.13 42.85 -1.53
CA LEU A 387 27.90 41.71 -0.98
C LEU A 387 27.70 41.55 0.53
N MET A 388 27.47 42.65 1.26
CA MET A 388 27.08 42.61 2.67
C MET A 388 25.65 42.12 2.83
N GLU A 389 24.72 42.56 1.98
CA GLU A 389 23.32 42.13 2.00
C GLU A 389 23.19 40.62 1.73
N PHE A 390 23.91 40.08 0.73
CA PHE A 390 23.96 38.63 0.51
C PHE A 390 24.59 37.84 1.66
N ALA A 391 25.60 38.42 2.33
CA ALA A 391 26.27 37.77 3.46
C ALA A 391 25.41 37.82 4.74
N GLU A 392 24.66 38.91 4.95
CA GLU A 392 23.71 39.10 6.04
C GLU A 392 22.47 38.22 5.84
N GLU A 393 21.91 38.15 4.63
CA GLU A 393 20.84 37.20 4.31
C GLU A 393 21.29 35.75 4.50
N ALA A 394 22.51 35.40 4.07
CA ALA A 394 23.07 34.07 4.29
C ALA A 394 23.28 33.78 5.79
N ALA A 395 23.74 34.77 6.57
CA ALA A 395 23.91 34.64 8.01
C ALA A 395 22.57 34.47 8.75
N GLU A 396 21.55 35.27 8.41
CA GLU A 396 20.20 35.14 8.95
C GLU A 396 19.54 33.81 8.60
N HIS A 397 19.72 33.34 7.36
CA HIS A 397 19.21 32.03 6.94
C HIS A 397 19.88 30.88 7.70
N VAL A 398 21.18 30.99 7.99
CA VAL A 398 21.93 30.00 8.78
C VAL A 398 21.48 30.04 10.24
N GLU A 399 21.33 31.21 10.85
CA GLU A 399 20.85 31.34 12.23
C GLU A 399 19.41 30.81 12.40
N ARG A 400 18.48 31.19 11.52
CA ARG A 400 17.09 30.68 11.57
C ARG A 400 17.05 29.16 11.40
N ARG A 401 17.88 28.60 10.52
CA ARG A 401 18.00 27.16 10.35
C ARG A 401 18.52 26.49 11.62
N ASN A 402 19.55 27.04 12.26
CA ASN A 402 20.10 26.51 13.51
C ASN A 402 19.05 26.50 14.64
N VAL A 403 18.22 27.55 14.75
CA VAL A 403 17.13 27.62 15.74
C VAL A 403 16.05 26.56 15.47
N HIS A 404 15.67 26.36 14.21
CA HIS A 404 14.70 25.31 13.85
C HIS A 404 15.22 23.90 14.12
N GLU A 405 16.49 23.65 13.83
CA GLU A 405 17.13 22.36 14.07
C GLU A 405 17.24 22.05 15.58
N ALA A 406 17.64 23.03 16.40
CA ALA A 406 17.70 22.88 17.85
C ALA A 406 16.34 22.52 18.45
N ARG A 407 15.26 23.21 18.02
CA ARG A 407 13.90 22.92 18.47
C ARG A 407 13.44 21.50 18.12
N ILE A 408 13.79 21.02 16.93
CA ILE A 408 13.44 19.66 16.50
C ILE A 408 14.14 18.64 17.41
N ASP A 409 15.41 18.87 17.72
CA ASP A 409 16.19 17.98 18.58
C ASP A 409 15.62 17.95 20.01
N GLU A 410 15.23 19.10 20.56
CA GLU A 410 14.54 19.17 21.87
C GLU A 410 13.21 18.40 21.89
N GLU A 411 12.36 18.55 20.86
CA GLU A 411 11.09 17.81 20.78
C GLU A 411 11.33 16.30 20.66
N LEU A 412 12.33 15.87 19.89
CA LEU A 412 12.70 14.46 19.74
C LEU A 412 13.27 13.87 21.04
N GLU A 413 14.16 14.59 21.72
CA GLU A 413 14.72 14.16 23.01
C GLU A 413 13.64 13.99 24.07
N ARG A 414 12.73 14.97 24.17
CA ARG A 414 11.55 14.88 25.03
C ARG A 414 10.68 13.68 24.65
N TRP A 415 10.40 13.49 23.36
CA TRP A 415 9.59 12.35 22.90
C TRP A 415 10.19 11.01 23.29
N PHE A 416 11.50 10.82 23.17
CA PHE A 416 12.12 9.54 23.53
C PHE A 416 12.28 9.35 25.04
N SER A 417 12.27 10.43 25.82
CA SER A 417 12.38 10.38 27.29
C SER A 417 11.03 10.23 27.99
N ASP A 418 9.96 10.77 27.42
CA ASP A 418 8.65 10.81 28.06
C ASP A 418 7.97 9.42 28.12
N PRO A 419 7.49 8.97 29.28
CA PRO A 419 6.66 7.77 29.38
C PRO A 419 5.22 8.08 28.92
N SER A 420 4.98 8.15 27.61
CA SER A 420 3.66 8.39 27.03
C SER A 420 2.88 7.10 26.84
N ARG A 421 1.56 7.13 27.00
CA ARG A 421 0.65 6.00 26.73
C ARG A 421 -0.63 6.47 26.04
N LEU A 422 -1.24 5.57 25.27
CA LEU A 422 -2.60 5.77 24.76
C LEU A 422 -3.58 5.74 25.94
N LEU A 423 -4.55 6.65 25.95
CA LEU A 423 -5.60 6.61 26.95
C LEU A 423 -6.50 5.40 26.70
N THR A 424 -6.86 4.70 27.78
CA THR A 424 -7.78 3.56 27.73
C THR A 424 -8.92 3.84 28.67
N THR A 425 -10.14 3.91 28.15
CA THR A 425 -11.36 3.89 28.97
C THR A 425 -11.84 2.45 29.15
N THR A 426 -12.86 2.23 29.98
CA THR A 426 -13.45 0.90 30.21
C THR A 426 -13.94 0.20 28.95
N THR A 427 -14.17 0.93 27.85
CA THR A 427 -14.76 0.38 26.62
C THR A 427 -13.96 0.68 25.35
N LYS A 428 -13.00 1.62 25.36
CA LYS A 428 -12.29 2.04 24.15
C LYS A 428 -10.87 2.54 24.42
N THR A 429 -9.93 2.07 23.61
CA THR A 429 -8.57 2.64 23.56
C THR A 429 -8.55 3.80 22.56
N GLU A 430 -7.91 4.90 22.93
CA GLU A 430 -7.64 6.06 22.09
C GLU A 430 -6.88 5.64 20.82
N SER A 431 -7.26 6.19 19.65
CA SER A 431 -6.52 5.94 18.42
C SER A 431 -5.21 6.73 18.38
N ILE A 432 -4.24 6.29 17.59
CA ILE A 432 -2.96 6.98 17.48
C ILE A 432 -3.09 8.43 16.97
N LEU A 433 -4.06 8.70 16.08
CA LEU A 433 -4.32 10.06 15.60
C LEU A 433 -4.98 10.93 16.68
N GLN A 434 -5.84 10.35 17.52
CA GLN A 434 -6.43 11.05 18.67
C GLN A 434 -5.35 11.38 19.71
N PHE A 435 -4.43 10.44 19.97
CA PHE A 435 -3.27 10.69 20.83
C PHE A 435 -2.47 11.89 20.35
N TRP A 436 -2.07 11.94 19.07
CA TRP A 436 -1.29 13.05 18.54
C TRP A 436 -2.07 14.37 18.50
N LYS A 437 -3.38 14.32 18.23
CA LYS A 437 -4.25 15.49 18.34
C LYS A 437 -4.25 16.04 19.77
N ARG A 438 -4.40 15.18 20.77
CA ARG A 438 -4.35 15.59 22.18
C ARG A 438 -3.00 16.16 22.58
N GLN A 439 -1.90 15.54 22.13
CA GLN A 439 -0.55 16.09 22.36
C GLN A 439 -0.34 17.48 21.73
N GLN A 440 -1.02 17.76 20.62
CA GLN A 440 -1.05 19.08 19.99
C GLN A 440 -1.91 20.07 20.79
N ASP A 441 -3.11 19.65 21.18
CA ASP A 441 -4.09 20.49 21.91
C ASP A 441 -3.58 20.85 23.33
N GLU A 442 -2.85 19.95 23.98
CA GLU A 442 -2.16 20.16 25.27
C GLU A 442 -0.86 20.96 25.14
N ASN A 443 -0.43 21.30 23.91
CA ASN A 443 0.80 22.01 23.60
C ASN A 443 2.08 21.31 24.12
N ASN A 444 2.06 19.98 24.25
CA ASN A 444 3.24 19.20 24.66
C ASN A 444 4.29 19.15 23.54
N TYR A 445 3.83 19.13 22.29
CA TYR A 445 4.67 19.07 21.08
C TYR A 445 4.05 19.92 19.96
N ARG A 446 4.89 20.65 19.20
CA ARG A 446 4.41 21.50 18.09
C ARG A 446 4.62 20.85 16.73
N LEU A 447 5.78 20.24 16.50
CA LEU A 447 6.15 19.69 15.19
C LEU A 447 5.82 18.20 15.08
N LEU A 448 6.01 17.42 16.14
CA LEU A 448 5.75 15.97 16.12
C LEU A 448 4.30 15.59 15.75
N PRO A 449 3.24 16.24 16.27
CA PRO A 449 1.87 15.92 15.86
C PRO A 449 1.63 16.15 14.36
N ILE A 450 2.26 17.17 13.77
CA ILE A 450 2.18 17.45 12.33
C ILE A 450 2.90 16.35 11.54
N ALA A 451 4.11 15.99 11.94
CA ALA A 451 4.86 14.90 11.33
C ALA A 451 4.12 13.56 11.43
N ALA A 452 3.50 13.27 12.58
CA ALA A 452 2.68 12.10 12.80
C ALA A 452 1.49 12.04 11.85
N ARG A 453 0.72 13.14 11.73
CA ARG A 453 -0.40 13.22 10.78
C ARG A 453 0.02 12.95 9.35
N VAL A 454 1.15 13.50 8.92
CA VAL A 454 1.69 13.29 7.56
C VAL A 454 2.09 11.83 7.35
N ILE A 455 2.86 11.24 8.27
CA ILE A 455 3.36 9.87 8.07
C ILE A 455 2.25 8.82 8.19
N TYR A 456 1.28 9.00 9.10
CA TYR A 456 0.14 8.09 9.25
C TYR A 456 -0.91 8.25 8.14
N ALA A 457 -0.84 9.31 7.34
CA ALA A 457 -1.63 9.43 6.11
C ALA A 457 -1.11 8.53 4.98
N ILE A 458 0.12 8.03 5.06
CA ILE A 458 0.66 7.07 4.09
C ILE A 458 0.13 5.67 4.43
N PRO A 459 -0.65 5.04 3.54
CA PRO A 459 -1.28 3.77 3.84
C PRO A 459 -0.31 2.59 3.69
N ALA A 460 -0.59 1.49 4.37
CA ALA A 460 0.19 0.25 4.19
C ALA A 460 -0.11 -0.43 2.84
N SER A 461 -1.22 -0.07 2.19
CA SER A 461 -1.68 -0.65 0.94
C SER A 461 -2.19 0.44 -0.01
N SER A 462 -1.79 0.35 -1.27
CA SER A 462 -2.37 1.14 -2.38
C SER A 462 -3.78 0.69 -2.77
N ALA A 463 -4.24 -0.41 -2.16
CA ALA A 463 -5.51 -1.06 -2.43
C ALA A 463 -6.55 -0.89 -1.30
N GLN A 464 -6.33 0.03 -0.35
CA GLN A 464 -7.33 0.29 0.71
C GLN A 464 -8.68 0.74 0.13
N ILE A 465 -8.64 1.50 -0.97
CA ILE A 465 -9.84 1.98 -1.67
C ILE A 465 -10.33 1.02 -2.78
N GLU A 466 -9.78 -0.19 -2.91
CA GLU A 466 -10.25 -1.16 -3.92
C GLU A 466 -11.73 -1.51 -3.74
N ARG A 467 -12.23 -1.48 -2.49
CA ARG A 467 -13.66 -1.66 -2.20
C ARG A 467 -14.50 -0.60 -2.89
N ASP A 468 -14.02 0.64 -2.94
CA ASP A 468 -14.71 1.77 -3.56
C ASP A 468 -14.79 1.60 -5.07
N PHE A 469 -13.68 1.19 -5.67
CA PHE A 469 -13.65 0.87 -7.09
C PHE A 469 -14.59 -0.30 -7.43
N GLY A 470 -14.77 -1.27 -6.52
CA GLY A 470 -15.78 -2.32 -6.66
C GLY A 470 -17.20 -1.77 -6.67
N ILE A 471 -17.53 -0.87 -5.75
CA ILE A 471 -18.83 -0.17 -5.71
C ILE A 471 -19.05 0.64 -6.99
N SER A 472 -18.05 1.42 -7.42
CA SER A 472 -18.12 2.21 -8.65
C SER A 472 -18.17 1.35 -9.90
N GLY A 473 -17.61 0.13 -9.85
CA GLY A 473 -17.74 -0.87 -10.90
C GLY A 473 -19.19 -1.26 -11.20
N MET A 474 -20.11 -1.13 -10.23
CA MET A 474 -21.55 -1.33 -10.48
C MET A 474 -22.16 -0.29 -11.42
N LEU A 475 -21.52 0.86 -11.59
CA LEU A 475 -21.92 1.88 -12.57
C LEU A 475 -21.47 1.48 -13.99
N VAL A 476 -20.44 0.63 -14.11
CA VAL A 476 -19.85 0.17 -15.36
C VAL A 476 -20.18 -1.30 -15.58
N THR A 477 -21.40 -1.59 -16.02
CA THR A 477 -21.84 -2.96 -16.31
C THR A 477 -21.93 -3.19 -17.81
N SER A 478 -21.94 -4.46 -18.24
CA SER A 478 -22.18 -4.84 -19.64
C SER A 478 -23.51 -4.30 -20.20
N TYR A 479 -24.44 -3.91 -19.32
CA TYR A 479 -25.75 -3.33 -19.66
C TYR A 479 -25.77 -1.79 -19.58
N ARG A 480 -24.72 -1.15 -19.03
CA ARG A 480 -24.56 0.32 -18.92
C ARG A 480 -23.17 0.73 -19.41
N THR A 481 -22.99 0.77 -20.73
CA THR A 481 -21.71 1.10 -21.37
C THR A 481 -21.52 2.59 -21.68
N SER A 482 -22.54 3.44 -21.47
CA SER A 482 -22.53 4.85 -21.93
C SER A 482 -22.37 5.90 -20.82
N ILE A 483 -22.01 5.54 -19.59
CA ILE A 483 -21.75 6.53 -18.54
C ILE A 483 -20.40 7.21 -18.84
N ALA A 484 -20.40 8.54 -18.93
CA ALA A 484 -19.18 9.30 -19.16
C ALA A 484 -18.18 9.13 -18.00
N LYS A 485 -16.88 9.07 -18.31
CA LYS A 485 -15.81 8.81 -17.33
C LYS A 485 -15.82 9.77 -16.15
N HIS A 486 -16.02 11.07 -16.40
CA HIS A 486 -16.10 12.08 -15.34
C HIS A 486 -17.26 11.84 -14.37
N ASN A 487 -18.39 11.28 -14.82
CA ASN A 487 -19.51 10.97 -13.94
C ASN A 487 -19.16 9.82 -12.99
N ILE A 488 -18.39 8.83 -13.44
CA ILE A 488 -17.92 7.73 -12.58
C ILE A 488 -16.98 8.29 -11.52
N ASP A 489 -16.02 9.14 -11.90
CA ASP A 489 -15.06 9.75 -10.98
C ASP A 489 -15.77 10.63 -9.94
N MET A 490 -16.68 11.52 -10.37
CA MET A 490 -17.45 12.39 -9.48
C MET A 490 -18.36 11.61 -8.53
N CYS A 491 -19.10 10.60 -9.03
CA CYS A 491 -19.94 9.76 -8.18
C CYS A 491 -19.12 8.98 -7.15
N SER A 492 -17.94 8.47 -7.54
CA SER A 492 -17.02 7.78 -6.64
C SER A 492 -16.54 8.70 -5.54
N PHE A 493 -16.12 9.91 -5.90
CA PHE A 493 -15.66 10.95 -4.98
C PHE A 493 -16.77 11.34 -3.98
N LEU A 494 -17.97 11.66 -4.46
CA LEU A 494 -19.10 12.05 -3.62
C LEU A 494 -19.52 10.91 -2.67
N ASN A 495 -19.57 9.67 -3.18
CA ASN A 495 -19.91 8.50 -2.35
C ASN A 495 -18.94 8.32 -1.19
N ARG A 496 -17.63 8.58 -1.39
CA ARG A 496 -16.63 8.51 -0.32
C ARG A 496 -16.62 9.71 0.60
N ASN A 497 -16.96 10.89 0.09
CA ASN A 497 -16.88 12.13 0.83
C ASN A 497 -18.25 12.66 1.29
N ARG A 498 -19.29 11.82 1.31
CA ARG A 498 -20.67 12.20 1.71
C ARG A 498 -20.77 12.84 3.09
N GLN A 499 -19.82 12.56 3.98
CA GLN A 499 -19.75 13.17 5.31
C GLN A 499 -19.21 14.61 5.29
N PHE A 500 -18.52 14.98 4.21
CA PHE A 500 -17.95 16.31 3.98
C PHE A 500 -18.75 17.13 2.96
N VAL A 501 -19.58 16.46 2.14
CA VAL A 501 -20.37 17.09 1.07
C VAL A 501 -21.84 16.78 1.26
N ASP A 502 -22.62 17.81 1.59
CA ASP A 502 -24.06 17.74 1.50
C ASP A 502 -24.51 18.14 0.09
N VAL A 503 -24.83 17.14 -0.72
CA VAL A 503 -25.23 17.33 -2.12
C VAL A 503 -26.51 18.15 -2.24
N VAL A 504 -27.39 18.15 -1.22
CA VAL A 504 -28.61 18.96 -1.27
C VAL A 504 -28.35 20.46 -1.12
N ASN A 505 -27.19 20.83 -0.58
CA ASN A 505 -26.75 22.22 -0.44
C ASN A 505 -25.88 22.68 -1.61
N CYS A 506 -25.57 21.80 -2.58
CA CYS A 506 -24.79 22.17 -3.75
C CYS A 506 -25.68 22.93 -4.75
N PRO A 507 -25.30 24.15 -5.18
CA PRO A 507 -26.06 24.88 -6.18
C PRO A 507 -26.06 24.10 -7.50
N ARG A 508 -27.19 24.16 -8.21
CA ARG A 508 -27.29 23.54 -9.53
C ARG A 508 -26.47 24.34 -10.53
N LEU A 509 -25.53 23.68 -11.18
CA LEU A 509 -24.74 24.27 -12.26
C LEU A 509 -25.65 24.55 -13.48
N THR A 510 -25.43 25.70 -14.12
CA THR A 510 -25.93 25.99 -15.46
C THR A 510 -25.17 25.16 -16.51
N ASP A 511 -25.71 25.06 -17.72
CA ASP A 511 -25.07 24.29 -18.80
C ASP A 511 -23.66 24.80 -19.13
N SER A 512 -23.45 26.12 -19.11
CA SER A 512 -22.13 26.74 -19.33
C SER A 512 -21.15 26.45 -18.19
N GLU A 513 -21.61 26.38 -16.95
CA GLU A 513 -20.77 26.05 -15.81
C GLU A 513 -20.43 24.55 -15.80
N LEU A 514 -21.35 23.70 -16.25
CA LEU A 514 -21.14 22.26 -16.36
C LEU A 514 -20.02 21.93 -17.36
N GLU A 515 -19.97 22.61 -18.51
CA GLU A 515 -18.90 22.44 -19.49
C GLU A 515 -17.51 22.82 -18.94
N GLN A 516 -17.46 23.82 -18.05
CA GLN A 516 -16.23 24.28 -17.40
C GLN A 516 -15.86 23.45 -16.17
N ALA A 517 -16.81 22.72 -15.58
CA ALA A 517 -16.63 21.91 -14.38
C ALA A 517 -16.14 20.48 -14.68
N VAL A 518 -15.88 20.12 -15.95
CA VAL A 518 -15.34 18.81 -16.30
C VAL A 518 -13.91 18.70 -15.77
N PRO A 519 -13.60 17.71 -14.91
CA PRO A 519 -12.26 17.54 -14.35
C PRO A 519 -11.19 17.38 -15.43
N ALA A 520 -10.11 18.16 -15.33
CA ALA A 520 -9.10 18.25 -16.39
C ALA A 520 -8.35 16.94 -16.58
N ASN A 521 -8.22 16.13 -15.52
CA ASN A 521 -7.60 14.82 -15.58
C ASN A 521 -8.28 13.85 -16.56
N VAL A 522 -9.61 13.93 -16.69
CA VAL A 522 -10.40 13.05 -17.58
C VAL A 522 -10.11 13.35 -19.05
N LEU A 523 -9.64 14.56 -19.34
CA LEU A 523 -9.28 15.01 -20.69
C LEU A 523 -7.85 14.64 -21.08
N VAL A 524 -7.03 14.10 -20.16
CA VAL A 524 -5.65 13.72 -20.46
C VAL A 524 -5.64 12.45 -21.34
N PRO A 525 -5.09 12.51 -22.56
CA PRO A 525 -4.93 11.32 -23.38
C PRO A 525 -3.85 10.43 -22.76
N LEU A 526 -4.29 9.37 -22.08
CA LEU A 526 -3.42 8.28 -21.67
C LEU A 526 -3.06 7.51 -22.94
N ALA A 527 -1.77 7.52 -23.30
CA ALA A 527 -1.28 6.80 -24.47
C ALA A 527 -1.70 5.33 -24.35
N SER A 528 -2.70 4.93 -25.15
CA SER A 528 -3.08 3.54 -25.28
C SER A 528 -2.02 2.86 -26.14
N SER A 529 -0.94 2.39 -25.51
CA SER A 529 -0.18 1.30 -26.11
C SER A 529 -1.17 0.16 -26.26
N GLN A 530 -1.73 -0.06 -27.47
CA GLN A 530 -2.76 -1.06 -27.81
C GLN A 530 -2.98 -2.05 -26.66
N VAL A 531 -3.77 -1.63 -25.67
CA VAL A 531 -4.09 -2.51 -24.56
C VAL A 531 -5.06 -3.44 -25.23
N ASN A 532 -4.57 -4.63 -25.57
CA ASN A 532 -5.35 -5.70 -26.16
C ASN A 532 -6.74 -5.65 -25.52
N LEU A 533 -7.78 -5.36 -26.31
CA LEU A 533 -9.19 -5.26 -25.89
C LEU A 533 -9.62 -6.32 -24.84
N PRO A 534 -9.04 -7.54 -24.79
CA PRO A 534 -9.24 -8.44 -23.66
C PRO A 534 -8.97 -7.84 -22.26
N PHE A 535 -7.94 -7.02 -22.05
CA PHE A 535 -7.55 -6.54 -20.71
C PHE A 535 -8.54 -5.53 -20.12
N ALA A 536 -9.11 -4.63 -20.92
CA ALA A 536 -10.13 -3.67 -20.44
C ALA A 536 -11.46 -4.38 -20.11
N ALA A 537 -11.91 -5.29 -20.98
CA ALA A 537 -13.11 -6.11 -20.74
C ALA A 537 -12.91 -7.17 -19.63
N GLN A 538 -11.66 -7.50 -19.31
CA GLN A 538 -11.29 -8.33 -18.17
C GLN A 538 -11.32 -7.49 -16.89
N TRP A 539 -10.69 -6.32 -16.87
CA TRP A 539 -10.72 -5.37 -15.74
C TRP A 539 -12.15 -4.97 -15.33
N GLU A 540 -13.01 -4.64 -16.29
CA GLU A 540 -14.43 -4.31 -16.03
C GLU A 540 -15.20 -5.49 -15.41
N ARG A 541 -14.95 -6.72 -15.87
CA ARG A 541 -15.50 -7.96 -15.26
C ARG A 541 -14.85 -8.28 -13.90
N GLU A 542 -13.60 -7.90 -13.70
CA GLU A 542 -12.82 -8.11 -12.47
C GLU A 542 -13.33 -7.23 -11.33
N MET A 543 -13.57 -5.94 -11.59
CA MET A 543 -14.14 -4.99 -10.63
C MET A 543 -15.58 -5.36 -10.23
N ALA A 544 -16.40 -5.75 -11.20
CA ALA A 544 -17.77 -6.20 -10.97
C ALA A 544 -17.87 -7.52 -10.17
N SER A 545 -16.80 -8.32 -10.09
CA SER A 545 -16.79 -9.56 -9.32
C SER A 545 -15.93 -9.52 -8.06
N CYS A 546 -15.35 -8.37 -7.70
CA CYS A 546 -14.91 -8.08 -6.32
C CYS A 546 -16.10 -7.95 -5.35
N LEU A 547 -17.33 -7.80 -5.88
CA LEU A 547 -18.58 -7.59 -5.15
C LEU A 547 -19.21 -8.86 -4.54
N PHE A 548 -18.86 -10.06 -5.01
CA PHE A 548 -19.66 -11.26 -4.73
C PHE A 548 -19.16 -12.18 -3.60
N ASP A 549 -18.06 -11.86 -2.92
CA ASP A 549 -17.56 -12.67 -1.79
C ASP A 549 -17.32 -11.83 -0.51
N SER A 550 -18.01 -10.69 -0.37
CA SER A 550 -18.42 -10.26 0.96
C SER A 550 -19.70 -11.02 1.34
N GLU A 551 -19.66 -12.34 1.32
CA GLU A 551 -20.52 -13.06 2.26
C GLU A 551 -20.04 -12.59 3.63
N LEU A 552 -20.97 -11.97 4.34
CA LEU A 552 -20.83 -11.56 5.72
C LEU A 552 -20.27 -12.75 6.50
N ASP A 553 -19.04 -12.64 6.99
CA ASP A 553 -18.55 -13.53 8.04
C ASP A 553 -19.40 -13.22 9.29
N GLU A 554 -20.54 -13.89 9.42
CA GLU A 554 -21.35 -13.89 10.65
C GLU A 554 -20.74 -14.76 11.76
N ASN A 555 -19.55 -15.35 11.59
CA ASN A 555 -19.00 -16.30 12.56
C ASN A 555 -17.64 -15.98 13.20
N ASP A 556 -17.08 -14.77 13.03
CA ASP A 556 -15.84 -14.38 13.74
C ASP A 556 -16.09 -13.44 14.95
N GLN A 557 -17.32 -13.45 15.50
CA GLN A 557 -17.59 -12.94 16.86
C GLN A 557 -17.75 -14.10 17.86
N ALA A 558 -16.71 -14.92 18.01
CA ALA A 558 -16.51 -15.74 19.20
C ALA A 558 -15.05 -16.22 19.27
N GLU A 559 -14.14 -15.33 19.66
CA GLU A 559 -13.05 -15.54 20.67
C GLU A 559 -12.09 -14.35 20.70
#